data_AF-A0A1H6R6X3-F1
#
_entry.id   AF-A0A1H6R6X3-F1
#
_cell.length_a   1.000
_cell.length_b   1.000
_cell.length_c   1.000
_cell.angle_alpha   90.00
_cell.angle_beta   90.00
_cell.angle_gamma   90.00
#
_symmetry.space_group_name_H-M   'P 1'
#
loop_
_entity.id
_entity.type
_entity.pdbx_description
1 polymer ?
#
loop_
_entity_poly.entity_id
_entity_poly.type
_entity_poly.pdbx_seq_one_letter_code
_entity_poly.pdbx_strand_id
1 'polypeptide(L)'
;MKELITEEREFDDHDINKIGFNFPPGSDFEYSNSGYVILRRIAEVVSGKMYSDLIAQLIFEPLQMNSSRVAAHITAIPGFAVGYKDAYQKEPDLIKYSLRVVDGAGPIYFTSPDLKRLIEGIYSQKFLLKASRDNMRLDGVK
;
A
#
# COMPACT_ATOMS: atom_id res chain seq x y z
N MET A 1 -2.81 14.09 30.50
CA MET A 1 -1.81 13.84 29.45
C MET A 1 -1.01 12.64 29.89
N LYS A 2 -1.34 11.45 29.38
CA LYS A 2 -0.50 10.26 29.50
C LYS A 2 0.11 10.02 28.13
N GLU A 3 1.38 9.66 28.14
CA GLU A 3 2.30 9.55 27.03
C GLU A 3 1.67 8.77 25.85
N LEU A 4 1.63 9.43 24.69
CA LEU A 4 1.39 8.77 23.42
C LEU A 4 2.64 7.97 23.11
N ILE A 5 2.51 6.64 23.20
CA ILE A 5 3.58 5.68 23.01
C ILE A 5 4.24 5.92 21.64
N THR A 6 5.53 6.27 21.72
CA THR A 6 6.50 6.61 20.67
C THR A 6 7.26 5.36 20.19
N GLU A 7 6.58 4.28 19.84
CA GLU A 7 7.27 3.13 19.22
C GLU A 7 6.84 2.99 17.76
N GLU A 8 7.73 3.41 16.86
CA GLU A 8 7.76 3.02 15.46
C GLU A 8 8.04 1.52 15.36
N ARG A 9 7.06 0.69 15.68
CA ARG A 9 7.18 -0.76 15.46
C ARG A 9 7.04 -1.03 13.96
N GLU A 10 7.99 -1.75 13.39
CA GLU A 10 7.87 -2.29 12.04
C GLU A 10 7.31 -3.71 12.07
N PHE A 11 6.63 -4.11 11.00
CA PHE A 11 6.29 -5.52 10.76
C PHE A 11 7.54 -6.22 10.24
N ASP A 12 7.94 -7.32 10.89
CA ASP A 12 9.19 -8.04 10.61
C ASP A 12 8.99 -9.55 10.45
N ASP A 13 10.10 -10.27 10.27
CA ASP A 13 10.09 -11.70 10.02
C ASP A 13 9.63 -12.52 11.25
N HIS A 14 9.76 -11.99 12.47
CA HIS A 14 9.25 -12.64 13.68
C HIS A 14 7.71 -12.61 13.70
N ASP A 15 7.10 -11.53 13.23
CA ASP A 15 5.64 -11.42 13.12
C ASP A 15 5.08 -12.37 12.06
N ILE A 16 5.78 -12.56 10.93
CA ILE A 16 5.38 -13.52 9.87
C ILE A 16 5.28 -14.95 10.41
N ASN A 17 6.25 -15.38 11.21
CA ASN A 17 6.33 -16.75 11.72
C ASN A 17 5.22 -17.09 12.73
N LYS A 18 4.43 -16.11 13.17
CA LYS A 18 3.27 -16.29 14.07
C LYS A 18 1.94 -16.34 13.33
N ILE A 19 1.92 -16.11 12.02
CA ILE A 19 0.70 -16.10 11.22
C ILE A 19 0.30 -17.55 10.92
N GLY A 20 -0.89 -17.94 11.39
CA GLY A 20 -1.50 -19.22 11.08
C GLY A 20 -2.29 -19.19 9.77
N PHE A 21 -2.57 -20.38 9.22
CA PHE A 21 -3.43 -20.54 8.05
C PHE A 21 -4.82 -21.02 8.47
N ASN A 22 -5.87 -20.37 7.97
CA ASN A 22 -7.26 -20.77 8.22
C ASN A 22 -7.67 -22.02 7.41
N PHE A 23 -6.99 -22.27 6.30
CA PHE A 23 -7.17 -23.41 5.40
C PHE A 23 -5.85 -23.72 4.68
N PRO A 24 -5.68 -24.91 4.08
CA PRO A 24 -4.48 -25.25 3.31
C PRO A 24 -4.19 -24.21 2.20
N PRO A 25 -2.92 -23.79 1.99
CA PRO A 25 -2.59 -22.81 0.96
C PRO A 25 -3.11 -23.22 -0.43
N GLY A 26 -3.86 -22.32 -1.07
CA GLY A 26 -4.44 -22.53 -2.39
C GLY A 26 -5.73 -23.36 -2.43
N SER A 27 -6.26 -23.83 -1.30
CA SER A 27 -7.52 -24.59 -1.27
C SER A 27 -8.77 -23.72 -1.20
N ASP A 28 -8.65 -22.47 -0.75
CA ASP A 28 -9.76 -21.52 -0.64
C ASP A 28 -9.25 -20.06 -0.80
N PHE A 29 -10.16 -19.09 -0.83
CA PHE A 29 -9.86 -17.67 -0.92
C PHE A 29 -10.41 -16.91 0.30
N GLU A 30 -9.53 -16.12 0.94
CA GLU A 30 -9.90 -15.18 1.98
C GLU A 30 -9.11 -13.88 1.80
N TYR A 31 -9.80 -12.74 1.91
CA TYR A 31 -9.14 -11.44 1.85
C TYR A 31 -8.22 -11.25 3.07
N SER A 32 -6.94 -10.94 2.82
CA SER A 32 -5.95 -10.77 3.88
C SER A 32 -5.01 -9.59 3.61
N ASN A 33 -5.15 -8.53 4.40
CA ASN A 33 -4.21 -7.41 4.41
C ASN A 33 -2.80 -7.86 4.80
N SER A 34 -2.69 -8.80 5.75
CA SER A 34 -1.40 -9.36 6.18
C SER A 34 -0.65 -10.03 5.02
N GLY A 35 -1.37 -10.65 4.07
CA GLY A 35 -0.78 -11.18 2.84
C GLY A 35 -0.03 -10.11 2.03
N TYR A 36 -0.60 -8.92 1.91
CA TYR A 36 0.05 -7.78 1.23
C TYR A 36 1.23 -7.20 2.01
N VAL A 37 1.17 -7.20 3.35
CA VAL A 37 2.32 -6.81 4.19
C VAL A 37 3.49 -7.79 4.02
N ILE A 38 3.21 -9.10 3.93
CA ILE A 38 4.24 -10.11 3.63
C ILE A 38 4.83 -9.87 2.22
N LEU A 39 4.00 -9.60 1.22
CA LEU A 39 4.47 -9.29 -0.14
C LEU A 39 5.39 -8.06 -0.18
N ARG A 40 5.08 -7.02 0.59
CA ARG A 40 5.98 -5.88 0.80
C ARG A 40 7.33 -6.35 1.32
N ARG A 41 7.34 -7.10 2.42
CA ARG A 41 8.59 -7.56 3.06
C ARG A 41 9.43 -8.40 2.11
N ILE A 42 8.82 -9.29 1.32
CA ILE A 42 9.51 -10.06 0.28
C ILE A 42 10.16 -9.13 -0.74
N ALA A 43 9.45 -8.11 -1.23
CA ALA A 43 9.99 -7.15 -2.19
C ALA A 43 11.19 -6.37 -1.60
N GLU A 44 11.12 -5.95 -0.34
CA GLU A 44 12.21 -5.27 0.36
C GLU A 44 13.43 -6.16 0.55
N VAL A 45 13.24 -7.41 1.00
CA VAL A 45 14.33 -8.38 1.20
C VAL A 45 15.02 -8.72 -0.12
N VAL A 46 14.26 -9.01 -1.18
CA VAL A 46 14.81 -9.41 -2.47
C VAL A 46 15.51 -8.25 -3.18
N SER A 47 15.01 -7.02 -3.03
CA SER A 47 15.60 -5.85 -3.68
C SER A 47 16.69 -5.15 -2.87
N GLY A 48 16.70 -5.33 -1.56
CA GLY A 48 17.53 -4.55 -0.63
C GLY A 48 17.11 -3.07 -0.49
N LYS A 49 15.90 -2.70 -0.94
CA LYS A 49 15.39 -1.32 -0.93
C LYS A 49 14.14 -1.21 -0.06
N MET A 50 13.89 0.00 0.46
CA MET A 50 12.62 0.29 1.13
C MET A 50 11.46 0.23 0.15
N TYR A 51 10.29 -0.20 0.62
CA TYR A 51 9.08 -0.26 -0.22
C TYR A 51 8.71 1.10 -0.82
N SER A 52 8.86 2.19 -0.07
CA SER A 52 8.63 3.55 -0.57
C SER A 52 9.48 3.87 -1.80
N ASP A 53 10.74 3.44 -1.79
CA ASP A 53 11.71 3.70 -2.85
C ASP A 53 11.41 2.83 -4.07
N LEU A 54 11.00 1.58 -3.84
CA LEU A 54 10.54 0.70 -4.91
C LEU A 54 9.32 1.27 -5.63
N ILE A 55 8.30 1.74 -4.89
CA ILE A 55 7.11 2.34 -5.50
C ILE A 55 7.44 3.65 -6.21
N ALA A 56 8.30 4.48 -5.63
CA ALA A 56 8.77 5.70 -6.28
C ALA A 56 9.47 5.39 -7.61
N GLN A 57 10.47 4.50 -7.58
CA GLN A 57 11.29 4.17 -8.73
C GLN A 57 10.54 3.40 -9.82
N LEU A 58 9.70 2.44 -9.44
CA LEU A 58 9.06 1.52 -10.37
C LEU A 58 7.71 2.05 -10.90
N ILE A 59 7.05 2.95 -10.17
CA ILE A 59 5.70 3.41 -10.50
C ILE A 59 5.64 4.93 -10.64
N PHE A 60 6.01 5.68 -9.59
CA PHE A 60 5.76 7.12 -9.61
C PHE A 60 6.64 7.88 -10.58
N GLU A 61 7.95 7.62 -10.61
CA GLU A 61 8.89 8.29 -11.50
C GLU A 61 8.58 8.00 -12.98
N PRO A 62 8.39 6.74 -13.43
CA PRO A 62 8.08 6.45 -14.84
C PRO A 62 6.75 7.06 -15.31
N LEU A 63 5.79 7.20 -14.41
CA LEU A 63 4.46 7.76 -14.70
C LEU A 63 4.34 9.24 -14.35
N GLN A 64 5.41 9.89 -13.89
CA GLN A 64 5.45 11.30 -13.51
C GLN A 64 4.41 11.67 -12.44
N MET A 65 4.20 10.78 -11.46
CA MET A 65 3.25 10.94 -10.35
C MET A 65 3.89 11.68 -9.18
N ASN A 66 4.27 12.94 -9.39
CA ASN A 66 5.08 13.72 -8.44
C ASN A 66 4.32 14.16 -7.17
N SER A 67 3.00 13.97 -7.13
CA SER A 67 2.16 14.36 -6.00
C SER A 67 1.69 13.14 -5.17
N SER A 68 2.07 11.93 -5.56
CA SER A 68 1.74 10.68 -4.86
C SER A 68 2.93 10.16 -4.05
N ARG A 69 2.66 9.41 -2.98
CA ARG A 69 3.71 8.89 -2.08
C ARG A 69 3.23 7.71 -1.25
N VAL A 70 4.17 6.85 -0.87
CA VAL A 70 4.01 5.95 0.29
C VAL A 70 4.40 6.77 1.52
N ALA A 71 3.55 6.81 2.55
CA ALA A 71 3.84 7.62 3.73
C ALA A 71 3.36 6.96 5.04
N ALA A 72 4.31 6.81 5.95
CA ALA A 72 4.08 6.38 7.32
C ALA A 72 3.14 7.31 8.11
N HIS A 73 3.23 8.63 7.88
CA HIS A 73 2.48 9.64 8.62
C HIS A 73 1.68 10.51 7.67
N ILE A 74 0.35 10.44 7.78
CA ILE A 74 -0.57 11.23 6.94
C ILE A 74 -0.46 12.73 7.19
N THR A 75 -0.09 13.13 8.41
CA THR A 75 0.05 14.53 8.81
C THR A 75 1.22 15.23 8.13
N ALA A 76 2.17 14.46 7.56
CA ALA A 76 3.30 14.99 6.82
C ALA A 76 2.98 15.26 5.34
N ILE A 77 1.77 14.94 4.87
CA ILE A 77 1.38 15.07 3.46
C ILE A 77 0.67 16.42 3.24
N PRO A 78 1.23 17.36 2.44
CA PRO A 78 0.55 18.60 2.13
C PRO A 78 -0.78 18.36 1.40
N GLY A 79 -1.85 19.03 1.83
CA GLY A 79 -3.17 18.89 1.22
C GLY A 79 -3.84 17.53 1.47
N PHE A 80 -3.43 16.80 2.50
CA PHE A 80 -4.05 15.54 2.88
C PHE A 80 -5.54 15.70 3.19
N ALA A 81 -6.38 14.92 2.53
CA ALA A 81 -7.81 14.88 2.82
C ALA A 81 -8.03 14.17 4.17
N VAL A 82 -8.79 14.80 5.07
CA VAL A 82 -9.07 14.21 6.37
C VAL A 82 -10.29 13.30 6.28
N GLY A 83 -10.16 12.06 6.78
CA GLY A 83 -11.22 11.07 6.78
C GLY A 83 -12.26 11.32 7.88
N TYR A 84 -13.49 10.86 7.62
CA TYR A 84 -14.57 10.80 8.59
C TYR A 84 -15.03 9.34 8.66
N LYS A 85 -15.27 8.80 9.86
CA LYS A 85 -15.69 7.40 10.02
C LYS A 85 -17.16 7.19 9.65
N ASP A 86 -17.98 8.22 9.79
CA ASP A 86 -19.39 8.19 9.45
C ASP A 86 -19.85 9.54 8.88
N ALA A 87 -20.97 9.52 8.14
CA ALA A 87 -21.51 10.71 7.48
C ALA A 87 -22.07 11.76 8.45
N TYR A 88 -22.24 11.43 9.73
CA TYR A 88 -22.86 12.28 10.75
C TYR A 88 -21.84 12.86 11.73
N GLN A 89 -20.57 12.47 11.64
CA GLN A 89 -19.48 12.97 12.44
C GLN A 89 -19.20 14.42 12.10
N LYS A 90 -19.24 15.26 13.13
CA LYS A 90 -18.89 16.68 13.01
C LYS A 90 -17.38 16.91 13.03
N GLU A 91 -16.67 16.04 13.73
CA GLU A 91 -15.22 16.13 13.91
C GLU A 91 -14.51 15.07 13.07
N PRO A 92 -13.41 15.44 12.39
CA PRO A 92 -12.64 14.50 11.60
C PRO A 92 -11.91 13.46 12.47
N ASP A 93 -11.70 12.27 11.90
CA ASP A 93 -10.87 11.23 12.53
C ASP A 93 -9.41 11.40 12.11
N LEU A 94 -8.62 12.00 13.01
CA LEU A 94 -7.20 12.19 12.76
C LEU A 94 -6.42 10.94 13.17
N ILE A 95 -5.90 10.20 12.19
CA ILE A 95 -4.88 9.18 12.44
C ILE A 95 -3.58 9.90 12.81
N LYS A 96 -3.21 9.81 14.09
CA LYS A 96 -2.03 10.49 14.67
C LYS A 96 -0.83 9.57 14.90
N TYR A 97 -0.93 8.30 14.51
CA TYR A 97 0.11 7.29 14.68
C TYR A 97 0.69 6.85 13.33
N SER A 98 1.87 6.21 13.36
CA SER A 98 2.53 5.68 12.17
C SER A 98 1.74 4.53 11.57
N LEU A 99 1.59 4.52 10.25
CA LEU A 99 0.97 3.46 9.47
C LEU A 99 2.00 2.49 8.86
N ARG A 100 3.29 2.60 9.22
CA ARG A 100 4.37 1.73 8.69
C ARG A 100 4.07 0.23 8.82
N VAL A 101 3.43 -0.17 9.92
CA VAL A 101 3.05 -1.58 10.17
C VAL A 101 2.18 -2.14 9.04
N VAL A 102 1.37 -1.28 8.40
CA VAL A 102 0.47 -1.66 7.31
C VAL A 102 0.93 -1.17 5.93
N ASP A 103 2.16 -0.65 5.81
CA ASP A 103 2.75 -0.37 4.48
C ASP A 103 2.63 -1.64 3.60
N GLY A 104 2.31 -1.46 2.32
CA GLY A 104 1.97 -2.56 1.41
C GLY A 104 0.49 -2.93 1.38
N ALA A 105 -0.28 -2.66 2.44
CA ALA A 105 -1.70 -2.99 2.56
C ALA A 105 -2.64 -1.76 2.66
N GLY A 106 -2.13 -0.53 2.55
CA GLY A 106 -2.99 0.65 2.65
C GLY A 106 -2.38 2.04 2.48
N PRO A 107 -1.20 2.36 3.02
CA PRO A 107 -0.72 3.76 3.08
C PRO A 107 0.03 4.16 1.80
N ILE A 108 -0.65 4.05 0.66
CA ILE A 108 -0.25 4.69 -0.60
C ILE A 108 -1.26 5.79 -0.88
N TYR A 109 -0.77 7.01 -1.05
CA TYR A 109 -1.61 8.19 -1.22
C TYR A 109 -1.45 8.77 -2.61
N PHE A 110 -2.59 9.09 -3.20
CA PHE A 110 -2.69 9.59 -4.56
C PHE A 110 -3.39 10.93 -4.59
N THR A 111 -3.03 11.74 -5.58
CA THR A 111 -3.89 12.82 -6.05
C THR A 111 -4.71 12.32 -7.25
N SER A 112 -5.87 12.92 -7.52
CA SER A 112 -6.69 12.53 -8.68
C SER A 112 -5.93 12.60 -10.02
N PRO A 113 -5.12 13.64 -10.30
CA PRO A 113 -4.32 13.69 -11.52
C PRO A 113 -3.28 12.56 -11.63
N ASP A 114 -2.64 12.18 -10.52
CA ASP A 114 -1.66 11.09 -10.53
C ASP A 114 -2.34 9.72 -10.67
N LEU A 115 -3.47 9.51 -10.00
CA LEU A 115 -4.25 8.27 -10.15
C LEU A 115 -4.72 8.08 -11.60
N LYS A 116 -5.10 9.16 -12.29
CA LYS A 116 -5.39 9.13 -13.72
C LYS A 116 -4.18 8.65 -14.53
N ARG A 117 -2.98 9.17 -14.26
CA ARG A 117 -1.74 8.74 -14.94
C ARG A 117 -1.44 7.26 -14.70
N LEU A 118 -1.68 6.75 -13.48
CA LEU A 118 -1.55 5.32 -13.17
C LEU A 118 -2.49 4.46 -14.01
N ILE A 119 -3.77 4.82 -14.04
CA ILE A 119 -4.79 4.10 -14.82
C ILE A 119 -4.40 4.11 -16.30
N GLU A 120 -4.10 5.28 -16.87
CA GLU A 120 -3.68 5.42 -18.27
C GLU A 120 -2.40 4.62 -18.56
N GLY A 121 -1.42 4.63 -17.65
CA GLY A 121 -0.19 3.86 -17.74
C GLY A 121 -0.45 2.37 -17.87
N ILE A 122 -1.24 1.81 -16.95
CA ILE A 122 -1.61 0.38 -16.92
C ILE A 122 -2.27 -0.05 -18.24
N TYR A 123 -3.17 0.77 -18.79
CA TYR A 123 -3.92 0.42 -20.00
C TYR A 123 -3.22 0.77 -21.33
N SER A 124 -2.28 1.73 -21.35
CA SER A 124 -1.65 2.22 -22.58
C SER A 124 -0.63 1.27 -23.23
N GLN A 125 -0.27 0.16 -22.56
CA GLN A 125 0.80 -0.78 -22.95
C GLN A 125 2.22 -0.20 -22.99
N LYS A 126 2.40 1.07 -22.58
CA LYS A 126 3.70 1.75 -22.55
C LYS A 126 4.43 1.60 -21.23
N PHE A 127 3.68 1.34 -20.15
CA PHE A 127 4.22 1.22 -18.80
C PHE A 127 4.42 -0.23 -18.38
N LEU A 128 3.37 -1.05 -18.50
CA LEU A 128 3.47 -2.50 -18.26
C LEU A 128 3.77 -3.25 -19.55
N LEU A 129 4.68 -4.21 -19.48
CA LEU A 129 4.84 -5.21 -20.53
C LEU A 129 3.51 -5.96 -20.74
N LYS A 130 3.24 -6.35 -21.99
CA LYS A 130 2.05 -7.13 -22.34
C LYS A 130 1.90 -8.37 -21.43
N ALA A 131 2.97 -9.14 -21.26
CA ALA A 131 2.97 -10.34 -20.41
C ALA A 131 2.64 -10.02 -18.94
N SER A 132 3.23 -8.96 -18.38
CA SER A 132 2.94 -8.54 -16.99
C SER A 132 1.47 -8.15 -16.81
N ARG A 133 0.91 -7.41 -17.76
CA ARG A 133 -0.50 -7.02 -17.73
C ARG A 133 -1.43 -8.22 -17.90
N ASP A 134 -1.10 -9.15 -18.79
CA ASP A 134 -1.91 -10.35 -19.01
C ASP A 134 -1.89 -11.24 -17.75
N ASN A 135 -0.76 -11.34 -17.02
CA ASN A 135 -0.71 -12.02 -15.72
C ASN A 135 -1.52 -11.33 -14.61
N MET A 136 -1.75 -10.01 -14.71
CA MET A 136 -2.59 -9.26 -13.76
C MET A 136 -4.08 -9.41 -14.07
N ARG A 137 -4.44 -9.94 -15.25
CA ARG A 137 -5.83 -10.20 -15.59
C ARG A 137 -6.25 -11.54 -14.99
N LEU A 138 -7.38 -11.53 -14.31
CA LEU A 138 -8.06 -12.77 -13.97
C LEU A 138 -8.63 -13.35 -15.26
N ASP A 139 -7.89 -14.24 -15.91
CA ASP A 139 -8.45 -15.09 -16.95
C ASP A 139 -9.50 -16.00 -16.28
N GLY A 140 -10.78 -15.66 -16.41
CA GLY A 140 -11.88 -16.53 -15.95
C GLY A 140 -12.94 -15.92 -15.04
N VAL A 141 -12.86 -14.64 -14.66
CA VAL A 141 -14.05 -13.95 -14.12
C VAL A 141 -14.85 -13.43 -15.32
N LYS A 142 -15.77 -14.27 -15.82
CA LYS A 142 -16.86 -13.85 -16.70
C LYS A 142 -17.90 -13.07 -15.91
#